data_AF-A0A661NS19-F1
#
_entry.id   AF-A0A661NS19-F1
#
_cell.length_a   1.000
_cell.length_b   1.000
_cell.length_c   1.000
_cell.angle_alpha   90.00
_cell.angle_beta   90.00
_cell.angle_gamma   90.00
#
_symmetry.space_group_name_H-M   'P 1'
#
loop_
_entity.id
_entity.type
_entity.pdbx_description
1 polymer ?
#
loop_
_entity_poly.entity_id
_entity_poly.type
_entity_poly.pdbx_seq_one_letter_code
_entity_poly.pdbx_strand_id
1 'polypeptide(L)'
;MDDGCIPIADTCADAEGLPIVVGGGTVTVRGTLADFDSDYETPCGRPGSRDAVYYVDVSTNVDLYIDTLGSTADTVLSVATDCDLTGFSELGCDDDIDQGRIHASRIWVHRFRPTAVGSTRRLYILVDGYDPSTSGDFQLNVRAEIATGDSCGATIDISGGGSLIGFLTASVLPLIGPTGSCQPSGSGTDLQAVAAFHGPADGNARFDVYSDDFDPDVYVRAAPCASGTEIACVAGDGFGAAGFFYSTRLTTATTSGRTYYVFADGAAGGDSYWVSFEP
;
A
#
# COMPACT_ATOMS: atom_id res chain seq x y z
N MET A 1 -43.55 -11.53 -7.64
CA MET A 1 -42.47 -11.22 -8.58
C MET A 1 -41.31 -10.88 -7.67
N ASP A 2 -40.34 -11.77 -7.65
CA ASP A 2 -39.12 -11.59 -6.89
C ASP A 2 -38.31 -10.58 -7.72
N ASP A 3 -38.36 -9.30 -7.33
CA ASP A 3 -37.43 -8.30 -7.86
C ASP A 3 -36.09 -8.70 -7.27
N GLY A 4 -35.41 -9.63 -7.96
CA GLY A 4 -34.14 -10.17 -7.55
C GLY A 4 -33.16 -9.02 -7.37
N CYS A 5 -32.96 -8.60 -6.11
CA CYS A 5 -31.84 -7.77 -5.72
C CYS A 5 -30.60 -8.54 -6.16
N ILE A 6 -29.95 -8.04 -7.22
CA ILE A 6 -28.60 -8.48 -7.53
C ILE A 6 -27.78 -8.13 -6.30
N PRO A 7 -27.15 -9.10 -5.62
CA PRO A 7 -26.31 -8.80 -4.47
C PRO A 7 -25.25 -7.81 -4.92
N ILE A 8 -25.18 -6.67 -4.23
CA ILE A 8 -24.16 -5.66 -4.40
C ILE A 8 -22.97 -6.01 -3.50
N ALA A 9 -21.79 -5.56 -3.90
CA ALA A 9 -20.52 -5.83 -3.23
C ALA A 9 -20.39 -4.95 -1.97
N ASP A 10 -21.28 -5.11 -0.99
CA ASP A 10 -21.48 -4.20 0.15
C ASP A 10 -20.71 -4.70 1.37
N THR A 11 -21.04 -5.90 1.84
CA THR A 11 -20.36 -6.52 2.99
C THR A 11 -19.26 -7.50 2.56
N CYS A 12 -18.36 -7.86 3.49
CA CYS A 12 -17.43 -8.98 3.31
C CYS A 12 -18.11 -10.31 2.90
N ALA A 13 -19.37 -10.52 3.31
CA ALA A 13 -20.11 -11.74 3.00
C ALA A 13 -20.59 -11.77 1.53
N ASP A 14 -20.88 -10.60 0.96
CA ASP A 14 -21.36 -10.43 -0.41
C ASP A 14 -20.29 -9.84 -1.34
N ALA A 15 -19.05 -9.76 -0.86
CA ALA A 15 -17.93 -9.18 -1.58
C ALA A 15 -17.77 -9.76 -2.99
N GLU A 16 -17.52 -8.90 -3.97
CA GLU A 16 -17.40 -9.32 -5.37
C GLU A 16 -15.95 -9.71 -5.70
N GLY A 17 -15.77 -10.90 -6.27
CA GLY A 17 -14.49 -11.40 -6.72
C GLY A 17 -14.10 -10.81 -8.08
N LEU A 18 -12.97 -10.11 -8.13
CA LEU A 18 -12.45 -9.54 -9.37
C LEU A 18 -11.70 -10.61 -10.20
N PRO A 19 -12.01 -10.77 -11.50
CA PRO A 19 -11.40 -11.80 -12.35
C PRO A 19 -9.99 -11.38 -12.82
N ILE A 20 -9.05 -11.20 -11.87
CA ILE A 20 -7.68 -10.78 -12.16
C ILE A 20 -6.88 -11.92 -12.76
N VAL A 21 -6.21 -11.62 -13.88
CA VAL A 21 -5.19 -12.48 -14.49
C VAL A 21 -3.84 -11.79 -14.33
N VAL A 22 -2.85 -12.48 -13.76
CA VAL A 22 -1.50 -11.94 -13.58
C VAL A 22 -0.88 -11.60 -14.94
N GLY A 23 -0.48 -10.35 -15.14
CA GLY A 23 0.01 -9.82 -16.42
C GLY A 23 -1.08 -9.67 -17.50
N GLY A 24 -2.36 -9.84 -17.14
CA GLY A 24 -3.51 -9.75 -18.05
C GLY A 24 -4.04 -8.34 -18.29
N GLY A 25 -3.47 -7.33 -17.62
CA GLY A 25 -3.91 -5.93 -17.67
C GLY A 25 -4.80 -5.53 -16.50
N THR A 26 -5.43 -4.36 -16.63
CA THR A 26 -6.29 -3.77 -15.59
C THR A 26 -7.73 -4.22 -15.72
N VAL A 27 -8.30 -4.70 -14.62
CA VAL A 27 -9.74 -4.85 -14.43
C VAL A 27 -10.27 -3.57 -13.79
N THR A 28 -11.37 -3.04 -14.35
CA THR A 28 -12.03 -1.84 -13.84
C THR A 28 -13.47 -2.15 -13.48
N VAL A 29 -13.86 -1.79 -12.26
CA VAL A 29 -15.24 -1.84 -11.77
C VAL A 29 -15.70 -0.41 -11.49
N ARG A 30 -17.01 -0.15 -11.64
CA ARG A 30 -17.63 1.14 -11.38
C ARG A 30 -18.87 0.93 -10.53
N GLY A 31 -19.11 1.88 -9.63
CA GLY A 31 -20.32 1.94 -8.81
C GLY A 31 -20.57 3.36 -8.33
N THR A 32 -21.68 3.55 -7.63
CA THR A 32 -22.03 4.82 -7.00
C THR A 32 -22.12 4.59 -5.50
N LEU A 33 -21.37 5.35 -4.69
CA LEU A 33 -21.31 5.12 -3.23
C LEU A 33 -22.70 5.17 -2.57
N ALA A 34 -23.64 5.92 -3.13
CA ALA A 34 -25.01 6.01 -2.62
C ALA A 34 -25.78 4.68 -2.62
N ASP A 35 -25.34 3.70 -3.43
CA ASP A 35 -26.00 2.39 -3.55
C ASP A 35 -25.62 1.42 -2.42
N PHE A 36 -24.61 1.76 -1.62
CA PHE A 36 -24.03 0.93 -0.56
C PHE A 36 -24.42 1.44 0.83
N ASP A 37 -24.29 0.59 1.85
CA ASP A 37 -24.42 0.99 3.26
C ASP A 37 -23.03 1.35 3.83
N SER A 38 -22.99 1.64 5.14
CA SER A 38 -21.76 1.98 5.87
C SER A 38 -21.51 0.85 6.86
N ASP A 39 -20.61 -0.06 6.50
CA ASP A 39 -20.39 -1.32 7.22
C ASP A 39 -19.04 -1.37 7.94
N TYR A 40 -18.02 -0.73 7.36
CA TYR A 40 -16.64 -0.76 7.84
C TYR A 40 -16.10 0.64 8.06
N GLU A 41 -15.04 0.70 8.87
CA GLU A 41 -14.34 1.95 9.19
C GLU A 41 -12.86 1.77 8.88
N THR A 42 -12.24 2.82 8.34
CA THR A 42 -10.80 2.85 8.02
C THR A 42 -10.10 3.97 8.79
N PRO A 43 -8.78 3.85 9.09
CA PRO A 43 -8.03 4.91 9.75
C PRO A 43 -7.66 6.07 8.80
N CYS A 44 -7.75 5.89 7.48
CA CYS A 44 -7.53 6.95 6.50
C CYS A 44 -8.80 7.79 6.26
N GLY A 45 -9.99 7.22 6.45
CA GLY A 45 -11.27 7.90 6.32
C GLY A 45 -11.81 8.46 7.64
N ARG A 46 -12.96 9.12 7.54
CA ARG A 46 -13.78 9.55 8.68
C ARG A 46 -14.92 8.58 8.91
N PRO A 47 -15.32 8.36 10.17
CA PRO A 47 -16.34 7.36 10.44
C PRO A 47 -17.71 7.60 9.80
N GLY A 48 -18.36 6.53 9.35
CA GLY A 48 -19.74 6.52 8.86
C GLY A 48 -19.92 6.77 7.35
N SER A 49 -18.87 6.57 6.57
CA SER A 49 -18.89 6.62 5.11
C SER A 49 -19.44 5.33 4.50
N ARG A 50 -19.95 5.41 3.26
CA ARG A 50 -20.50 4.25 2.54
C ARG A 50 -19.41 3.51 1.81
N ASP A 51 -19.46 2.19 1.82
CA ASP A 51 -18.36 1.35 1.39
C ASP A 51 -18.75 0.16 0.52
N ALA A 52 -17.84 -0.22 -0.37
CA ALA A 52 -17.98 -1.38 -1.24
C ALA A 52 -16.78 -2.32 -1.06
N VAL A 53 -17.06 -3.62 -0.92
CA VAL A 53 -16.06 -4.67 -0.68
C VAL A 53 -15.87 -5.55 -1.91
N TYR A 54 -14.66 -5.56 -2.42
CA TYR A 54 -14.20 -6.44 -3.48
C TYR A 54 -13.13 -7.40 -2.95
N TYR A 55 -12.79 -8.42 -3.72
CA TYR A 55 -11.60 -9.22 -3.41
C TYR A 55 -10.86 -9.71 -4.65
N VAL A 56 -9.59 -10.02 -4.45
CA VAL A 56 -8.75 -10.75 -5.39
C VAL A 56 -8.20 -12.01 -4.73
N ASP A 57 -8.15 -13.09 -5.50
CA ASP A 57 -7.59 -14.36 -5.08
C ASP A 57 -6.26 -14.59 -5.81
N VAL A 58 -5.15 -14.67 -5.07
CA VAL A 58 -3.81 -14.88 -5.63
C VAL A 58 -3.29 -16.26 -5.30
N SER A 59 -2.64 -16.91 -6.28
CA SER A 59 -2.05 -18.26 -6.14
C SER A 59 -0.53 -18.27 -6.34
N THR A 60 0.06 -17.10 -6.53
CA THR A 60 1.51 -16.89 -6.69
C THR A 60 1.93 -15.59 -6.02
N ASN A 61 3.23 -15.32 -5.95
CA ASN A 61 3.76 -14.06 -5.44
C ASN A 61 3.55 -12.94 -6.46
N VAL A 62 2.75 -11.94 -6.11
CA VAL A 62 2.34 -10.85 -7.00
C VAL A 62 2.55 -9.47 -6.38
N ASP A 63 2.71 -8.49 -7.25
CA ASP A 63 2.49 -7.08 -6.94
C ASP A 63 1.09 -6.70 -7.43
N LEU A 64 0.26 -6.15 -6.55
CA LEU A 64 -1.06 -5.63 -6.88
C LEU A 64 -0.99 -4.11 -6.97
N TYR A 65 -1.62 -3.56 -7.99
CA TYR A 65 -1.77 -2.13 -8.20
C TYR A 65 -3.27 -1.83 -8.16
N ILE A 66 -3.67 -1.06 -7.16
CA ILE A 66 -5.06 -0.77 -6.83
C ILE A 66 -5.19 0.75 -6.78
N ASP A 67 -6.09 1.33 -7.56
CA ASP A 67 -6.38 2.76 -7.48
C ASP A 67 -7.83 3.06 -7.78
N THR A 68 -8.27 4.26 -7.42
CA THR A 68 -9.60 4.77 -7.74
C THR A 68 -9.58 5.88 -8.80
N LEU A 69 -8.52 5.94 -9.63
CA LEU A 69 -8.40 6.98 -10.64
C LEU A 69 -9.58 6.94 -11.62
N GLY A 70 -10.20 8.11 -11.81
CA GLY A 70 -11.42 8.27 -12.61
C GLY A 70 -12.70 8.33 -11.77
N SER A 71 -12.59 8.17 -10.45
CA SER A 71 -13.69 8.45 -9.53
C SER A 71 -14.05 9.94 -9.53
N THR A 72 -15.32 10.20 -9.26
CA THR A 72 -15.84 11.54 -8.97
C THR A 72 -16.02 11.78 -7.47
N ALA A 73 -16.18 10.69 -6.71
CA ALA A 73 -16.13 10.70 -5.26
C ALA A 73 -14.68 10.89 -4.76
N ASP A 74 -14.57 11.47 -3.56
CA ASP A 74 -13.37 11.47 -2.73
C ASP A 74 -13.29 10.11 -2.04
N THR A 75 -12.39 9.24 -2.51
CA THR A 75 -12.39 7.83 -2.08
C THR A 75 -11.39 7.60 -0.97
N VAL A 76 -11.58 6.53 -0.22
CA VAL A 76 -10.57 5.89 0.59
C VAL A 76 -10.44 4.44 0.13
N LEU A 77 -9.22 3.97 -0.06
CA LEU A 77 -8.93 2.55 -0.27
C LEU A 77 -8.39 1.94 1.01
N SER A 78 -8.82 0.73 1.32
CA SER A 78 -8.20 -0.11 2.36
C SER A 78 -8.09 -1.55 1.87
N VAL A 79 -7.10 -2.29 2.34
CA VAL A 79 -6.94 -3.72 2.01
C VAL A 79 -6.72 -4.57 3.26
N ALA A 80 -7.26 -5.78 3.24
CA ALA A 80 -7.21 -6.71 4.36
C ALA A 80 -7.05 -8.16 3.90
N THR A 81 -6.54 -9.02 4.76
CA THR A 81 -6.58 -10.49 4.53
C THR A 81 -7.72 -11.19 5.25
N ASP A 82 -8.28 -10.53 6.26
CA ASP A 82 -9.42 -11.01 7.03
C ASP A 82 -10.51 -9.92 7.01
N CYS A 83 -11.73 -10.34 6.69
CA CYS A 83 -12.89 -9.47 6.47
C CYS A 83 -14.12 -10.24 6.95
N ASP A 84 -14.82 -9.71 7.94
CA ASP A 84 -16.12 -10.20 8.38
C ASP A 84 -17.01 -9.05 8.87
N LEU A 85 -18.25 -9.32 9.28
CA LEU A 85 -19.17 -8.28 9.77
C LEU A 85 -18.73 -7.60 11.08
N THR A 86 -17.68 -8.11 11.74
CA THR A 86 -17.15 -7.52 12.97
C THR A 86 -15.94 -6.63 12.73
N GLY A 87 -15.39 -6.63 11.51
CA GLY A 87 -14.41 -5.65 11.09
C GLY A 87 -13.64 -6.02 9.82
N PHE A 88 -12.92 -5.01 9.34
CA PHE A 88 -11.96 -5.11 8.25
C PHE A 88 -10.55 -5.09 8.87
N SER A 89 -9.86 -6.24 8.89
CA SER A 89 -8.52 -6.35 9.51
C SER A 89 -7.47 -5.76 8.58
N GLU A 90 -7.42 -4.44 8.56
CA GLU A 90 -6.64 -3.65 7.64
C GLU A 90 -5.13 -3.95 7.72
N LEU A 91 -4.53 -4.12 6.55
CA LEU A 91 -3.07 -4.13 6.33
C LEU A 91 -2.52 -2.73 6.08
N GLY A 92 -3.35 -1.85 5.51
CA GLY A 92 -3.11 -0.43 5.31
C GLY A 92 -4.18 0.20 4.41
N CYS A 93 -4.21 1.52 4.39
CA CYS A 93 -5.17 2.32 3.63
C CYS A 93 -4.50 3.49 2.91
N ASP A 94 -5.27 4.19 2.09
CA ASP A 94 -4.90 5.43 1.40
C ASP A 94 -6.15 6.29 1.21
N ASP A 95 -6.14 7.59 1.56
CA ASP A 95 -7.21 8.53 1.21
C ASP A 95 -6.95 9.19 -0.15
N ASP A 96 -5.85 9.92 -0.26
CA ASP A 96 -5.48 10.72 -1.41
C ASP A 96 -4.13 10.26 -1.97
N ILE A 97 -4.06 10.05 -3.29
CA ILE A 97 -2.80 9.89 -4.03
C ILE A 97 -1.86 11.08 -3.80
N ASP A 98 -2.41 12.28 -3.69
CA ASP A 98 -1.68 13.53 -3.39
C ASP A 98 -2.63 14.43 -2.59
N GLN A 99 -2.40 14.48 -1.27
CA GLN A 99 -3.28 15.14 -0.30
C GLN A 99 -3.70 16.55 -0.74
N GLY A 100 -5.01 16.73 -0.88
CA GLY A 100 -5.61 18.02 -1.26
C GLY A 100 -5.40 18.42 -2.73
N ARG A 101 -4.90 17.51 -3.57
CA ARG A 101 -4.80 17.70 -5.03
C ARG A 101 -5.48 16.61 -5.83
N ILE A 102 -5.33 15.35 -5.43
CA ILE A 102 -5.88 14.18 -6.13
C ILE A 102 -6.61 13.32 -5.09
N HIS A 103 -7.95 13.43 -5.08
CA HIS A 103 -8.86 12.73 -4.16
C HIS A 103 -9.21 11.29 -4.55
N ALA A 104 -8.49 10.76 -5.54
CA ALA A 104 -8.51 9.33 -5.78
C ALA A 104 -7.38 8.73 -4.93
N SER A 105 -7.60 7.53 -4.42
CA SER A 105 -6.64 6.80 -3.60
C SER A 105 -5.86 5.80 -4.45
N ARG A 106 -4.70 5.37 -3.95
CA ARG A 106 -3.90 4.31 -4.55
C ARG A 106 -3.19 3.49 -3.49
N ILE A 107 -3.30 2.17 -3.64
CA ILE A 107 -2.53 1.19 -2.88
C ILE A 107 -1.72 0.30 -3.82
N TRP A 108 -0.43 0.16 -3.51
CA TRP A 108 0.41 -0.92 -4.02
C TRP A 108 0.52 -1.99 -2.95
N VAL A 109 0.24 -3.26 -3.29
CA VAL A 109 0.51 -4.39 -2.40
C VAL A 109 1.66 -5.19 -2.98
N HIS A 110 2.83 -5.10 -2.36
CA HIS A 110 4.07 -5.68 -2.84
C HIS A 110 4.31 -7.07 -2.23
N ARG A 111 4.62 -8.05 -3.09
CA ARG A 111 4.94 -9.44 -2.71
C ARG A 111 3.85 -10.14 -1.92
N PHE A 112 2.60 -9.90 -2.29
CA PHE A 112 1.47 -10.63 -1.76
C PHE A 112 1.47 -12.07 -2.31
N ARG A 113 1.47 -13.07 -1.41
CA ARG A 113 1.63 -14.48 -1.79
C ARG A 113 0.77 -15.42 -0.94
N PRO A 114 0.45 -16.63 -1.45
CA PRO A 114 -0.10 -17.71 -0.63
C PRO A 114 0.79 -18.07 0.56
N THR A 115 0.16 -18.44 1.67
CA THR A 115 0.85 -18.90 2.89
C THR A 115 1.35 -20.35 2.77
N ALA A 116 0.78 -21.14 1.85
CA ALA A 116 1.20 -22.50 1.55
C ALA A 116 1.32 -22.73 0.03
N VAL A 117 2.22 -23.63 -0.37
CA VAL A 117 2.39 -24.00 -1.78
C VAL A 117 1.12 -24.66 -2.30
N GLY A 118 0.59 -24.16 -3.42
CA GLY A 118 -0.61 -24.68 -4.05
C GLY A 118 -1.92 -24.20 -3.40
N SER A 119 -1.86 -23.27 -2.44
CA SER A 119 -3.05 -22.59 -1.92
C SER A 119 -3.29 -21.25 -2.62
N THR A 120 -4.48 -20.70 -2.39
CA THR A 120 -4.83 -19.33 -2.74
C THR A 120 -4.79 -18.49 -1.46
N ARG A 121 -4.41 -17.22 -1.55
CA ARG A 121 -4.64 -16.22 -0.51
C ARG A 121 -5.52 -15.11 -1.07
N ARG A 122 -6.52 -14.74 -0.29
CA ARG A 122 -7.45 -13.66 -0.61
C ARG A 122 -6.93 -12.34 -0.06
N LEU A 123 -7.06 -11.29 -0.87
CA LEU A 123 -6.97 -9.91 -0.41
C LEU A 123 -8.35 -9.27 -0.63
N TYR A 124 -8.94 -8.77 0.44
CA TYR A 124 -10.12 -7.92 0.39
C TYR A 124 -9.69 -6.47 0.11
N ILE A 125 -10.53 -5.76 -0.63
CA ILE A 125 -10.34 -4.39 -1.05
C ILE A 125 -11.62 -3.64 -0.68
N LEU A 126 -11.50 -2.66 0.19
CA LEU A 126 -12.57 -1.76 0.56
C LEU A 126 -12.43 -0.47 -0.25
N VAL A 127 -13.49 -0.05 -0.92
CA VAL A 127 -13.64 1.28 -1.50
C VAL A 127 -14.64 2.03 -0.65
N ASP A 128 -14.19 3.04 0.06
CA ASP A 128 -14.99 3.84 0.98
C ASP A 128 -15.02 5.30 0.50
N GLY A 129 -15.91 6.12 1.05
CA GLY A 129 -15.86 7.57 0.96
C GLY A 129 -14.97 8.18 2.05
N TYR A 130 -14.32 9.31 1.79
CA TYR A 130 -13.52 9.98 2.82
C TYR A 130 -14.33 10.35 4.06
N ASP A 131 -15.59 10.78 3.90
CA ASP A 131 -16.48 11.11 5.01
C ASP A 131 -17.97 10.87 4.70
N PRO A 132 -18.88 10.90 5.70
CA PRO A 132 -20.30 10.61 5.50
C PRO A 132 -21.05 11.52 4.52
N SER A 133 -20.45 12.67 4.15
CA SER A 133 -21.00 13.60 3.16
C SER A 133 -20.49 13.32 1.74
N THR A 134 -19.49 12.45 1.62
CA THR A 134 -18.95 11.99 0.34
C THR A 134 -20.04 11.32 -0.48
N SER A 135 -20.09 11.66 -1.77
CA SER A 135 -21.03 11.08 -2.72
C SER A 135 -20.42 11.08 -4.11
N GLY A 136 -21.05 10.35 -5.02
CA GLY A 136 -20.64 10.26 -6.41
C GLY A 136 -20.22 8.85 -6.80
N ASP A 137 -19.68 8.76 -8.00
CA ASP A 137 -19.27 7.51 -8.62
C ASP A 137 -17.82 7.20 -8.24
N PHE A 138 -17.57 5.93 -7.91
CA PHE A 138 -16.22 5.38 -7.80
C PHE A 138 -15.87 4.55 -9.04
N GLN A 139 -14.59 4.50 -9.35
CA GLN A 139 -14.01 3.61 -10.34
C GLN A 139 -12.84 2.88 -9.69
N LEU A 140 -12.99 1.60 -9.38
CA LEU A 140 -11.91 0.77 -8.85
C LEU A 140 -11.12 0.14 -10.00
N ASN A 141 -9.81 0.38 -10.05
CA ASN A 141 -8.90 -0.21 -11.02
C ASN A 141 -7.94 -1.16 -10.30
N VAL A 142 -7.87 -2.41 -10.74
CA VAL A 142 -7.00 -3.43 -10.15
C VAL A 142 -6.24 -4.17 -11.23
N ARG A 143 -4.93 -4.34 -11.04
CA ARG A 143 -4.11 -5.28 -11.82
C ARG A 143 -3.13 -6.01 -10.93
N ALA A 144 -2.71 -7.19 -11.39
CA ALA A 144 -1.66 -7.98 -10.75
C ALA A 144 -0.52 -8.24 -11.74
N GLU A 145 0.71 -8.13 -11.24
CA GLU A 145 1.92 -8.52 -11.95
C GLU A 145 2.71 -9.52 -11.11
N ILE A 146 3.59 -10.32 -11.72
CA ILE A 146 4.49 -11.15 -10.93
C ILE A 146 5.34 -10.21 -10.09
N ALA A 147 5.42 -10.50 -8.79
CA ALA A 147 6.09 -9.60 -7.88
C ALA A 147 7.54 -9.38 -8.32
N THR A 148 7.95 -8.12 -8.30
CA THR A 148 9.35 -7.76 -8.40
C THR A 148 10.12 -8.25 -7.17
N GLY A 149 11.46 -8.20 -7.22
CA GLY A 149 12.25 -8.46 -6.03
C GLY A 149 12.14 -7.31 -5.03
N ASP A 150 12.77 -7.49 -3.86
CA ASP A 150 13.11 -6.37 -2.96
C ASP A 150 14.59 -6.08 -3.13
N SER A 151 15.02 -5.63 -4.32
CA SER A 151 16.44 -5.38 -4.55
C SER A 151 16.70 -4.27 -5.53
N CYS A 152 17.89 -3.68 -5.48
CA CYS A 152 18.30 -2.67 -6.44
C CYS A 152 18.32 -3.11 -7.91
N GLY A 153 18.19 -4.41 -8.21
CA GLY A 153 18.04 -4.94 -9.57
C GLY A 153 16.59 -5.19 -10.00
N ALA A 154 15.65 -5.17 -9.06
CA ALA A 154 14.23 -5.38 -9.29
C ALA A 154 13.49 -4.72 -8.13
N THR A 155 12.98 -3.51 -8.33
CA THR A 155 12.24 -2.70 -7.36
C THR A 155 10.82 -2.49 -7.87
N ILE A 156 9.85 -2.41 -6.96
CA ILE A 156 8.54 -1.88 -7.30
C ILE A 156 8.64 -0.37 -7.57
N ASP A 157 7.92 0.13 -8.58
CA ASP A 157 7.80 1.56 -8.86
C ASP A 157 6.52 2.11 -8.22
N ILE A 158 6.69 3.00 -7.25
CA ILE A 158 5.61 3.68 -6.52
C ILE A 158 5.45 5.14 -6.95
N SER A 159 5.88 5.48 -8.16
CA SER A 159 5.77 6.84 -8.67
C SER A 159 4.33 7.35 -8.67
N GLY A 160 4.18 8.61 -8.29
CA GLY A 160 2.92 9.33 -8.39
C GLY A 160 2.03 9.28 -7.16
N GLY A 161 2.54 8.83 -6.00
CA GLY A 161 1.86 8.97 -4.70
C GLY A 161 0.80 7.92 -4.38
N GLY A 162 0.48 7.80 -3.09
CA GLY A 162 -0.40 6.79 -2.48
C GLY A 162 0.33 5.96 -1.43
N SER A 163 -0.17 4.75 -1.15
CA SER A 163 0.35 3.89 -0.09
C SER A 163 0.89 2.55 -0.58
N LEU A 164 2.11 2.18 -0.18
CA LEU A 164 2.73 0.89 -0.43
C LEU A 164 2.62 0.02 0.82
N ILE A 165 2.02 -1.16 0.68
CA ILE A 165 1.98 -2.20 1.70
C ILE A 165 2.86 -3.33 1.21
N GLY A 166 3.91 -3.67 1.95
CA GLY A 166 4.87 -4.68 1.53
C GLY A 166 5.06 -5.79 2.54
N PHE A 167 5.46 -6.95 2.01
CA PHE A 167 5.78 -8.14 2.80
C PHE A 167 7.24 -8.54 2.59
N LEU A 168 8.06 -8.37 3.61
CA LEU A 168 9.43 -8.88 3.66
C LEU A 168 9.38 -10.41 3.79
N THR A 169 10.34 -11.09 3.15
CA THR A 169 10.44 -12.55 3.27
C THR A 169 11.87 -12.94 3.62
N ALA A 170 12.07 -13.57 4.78
CA ALA A 170 13.36 -14.10 5.24
C ALA A 170 13.98 -15.20 4.33
N SER A 171 13.30 -15.65 3.27
CA SER A 171 13.74 -16.79 2.44
C SER A 171 14.70 -16.43 1.30
N VAL A 172 15.02 -15.16 1.13
CA VAL A 172 16.16 -14.71 0.33
C VAL A 172 17.14 -14.17 1.36
N LEU A 173 18.41 -14.60 1.28
CA LEU A 173 19.50 -14.08 2.13
C LEU A 173 19.27 -12.60 2.42
N PRO A 174 19.46 -12.11 3.66
CA PRO A 174 19.23 -10.71 3.96
C PRO A 174 19.94 -9.92 2.88
N LEU A 175 19.20 -8.99 2.28
CA LEU A 175 19.77 -8.16 1.25
C LEU A 175 21.01 -7.55 1.91
N ILE A 176 22.21 -7.96 1.49
CA ILE A 176 23.41 -7.20 1.80
C ILE A 176 23.30 -5.96 0.92
N GLY A 177 22.45 -5.05 1.36
CA GLY A 177 22.15 -3.80 0.70
C GLY A 177 22.92 -2.67 1.36
N PRO A 178 22.90 -1.49 0.72
CA PRO A 178 23.64 -0.35 1.22
C PRO A 178 22.94 0.23 2.47
N THR A 179 23.49 -0.04 3.65
CA THR A 179 23.00 0.51 4.93
C THR A 179 22.87 2.03 4.88
N GLY A 180 21.74 2.54 5.38
CA GLY A 180 21.51 3.95 5.63
C GLY A 180 22.47 4.52 6.68
N SER A 181 22.85 5.80 6.58
CA SER A 181 23.78 6.43 7.53
C SER A 181 23.22 6.61 8.96
N CYS A 182 21.90 6.53 9.10
CA CYS A 182 21.17 6.65 10.37
C CYS A 182 21.00 5.31 11.08
N GLN A 183 21.36 4.19 10.45
CA GLN A 183 21.22 2.87 11.04
C GLN A 183 22.39 2.54 11.99
N PRO A 184 22.17 1.69 13.01
CA PRO A 184 23.24 1.22 13.89
C PRO A 184 24.32 0.46 13.12
N SER A 185 25.56 0.50 13.62
CA SER A 185 26.65 -0.29 13.03
C SER A 185 26.34 -1.80 13.10
N GLY A 186 26.27 -2.46 11.94
CA GLY A 186 25.99 -3.90 11.85
C GLY A 186 24.62 -4.26 11.27
N SER A 187 23.77 -3.29 10.94
CA SER A 187 22.44 -3.49 10.33
C SER A 187 22.47 -4.02 8.89
N GLY A 188 23.64 -4.18 8.27
CA GLY A 188 23.78 -4.65 6.87
C GLY A 188 23.39 -6.11 6.63
N THR A 189 22.77 -6.76 7.61
CA THR A 189 22.20 -8.12 7.54
C THR A 189 20.70 -8.14 7.82
N ASP A 190 20.07 -6.98 7.93
CA ASP A 190 18.65 -6.87 8.26
C ASP A 190 17.81 -6.99 6.98
N LEU A 191 16.51 -7.27 7.14
CA LEU A 191 15.59 -7.31 6.01
C LEU A 191 15.24 -5.88 5.62
N GLN A 192 15.57 -5.51 4.38
CA GLN A 192 15.23 -4.22 3.81
C GLN A 192 14.33 -4.38 2.58
N ALA A 193 13.31 -3.54 2.51
CA ALA A 193 12.54 -3.30 1.31
C ALA A 193 13.14 -2.13 0.52
N VAL A 194 12.92 -2.15 -0.80
CA VAL A 194 13.31 -1.03 -1.66
C VAL A 194 12.27 -0.79 -2.74
N ALA A 195 11.80 0.45 -2.81
CA ALA A 195 10.92 0.93 -3.87
C ALA A 195 11.59 2.06 -4.65
N ALA A 196 11.36 2.09 -5.95
CA ALA A 196 11.75 3.20 -6.80
C ALA A 196 10.62 4.23 -6.89
N PHE A 197 10.99 5.49 -7.02
CA PHE A 197 10.05 6.54 -7.40
C PHE A 197 10.73 7.59 -8.28
N HIS A 198 9.96 8.17 -9.19
CA HIS A 198 10.35 9.30 -10.00
C HIS A 198 9.90 10.60 -9.31
N GLY A 199 10.82 11.56 -9.16
CA GLY A 199 10.49 12.90 -8.69
C GLY A 199 9.37 13.47 -9.55
N PRO A 200 8.18 13.75 -8.99
CA PRO A 200 7.02 14.16 -9.78
C PRO A 200 7.16 15.63 -10.21
N ALA A 201 7.65 16.46 -9.28
CA ALA A 201 7.99 17.86 -9.48
C ALA A 201 9.31 18.19 -8.78
N ASP A 202 9.81 19.41 -8.99
CA ASP A 202 10.82 19.96 -8.11
C ASP A 202 10.14 20.35 -6.78
N GLY A 203 10.60 19.77 -5.67
CA GLY A 203 9.91 19.96 -4.40
C GLY A 203 10.37 19.01 -3.31
N ASN A 204 9.48 18.75 -2.36
CA ASN A 204 9.70 17.79 -1.29
C ASN A 204 8.80 16.57 -1.51
N ALA A 205 9.38 15.37 -1.48
CA ALA A 205 8.65 14.13 -1.25
C ALA A 205 8.65 13.82 0.24
N ARG A 206 7.53 13.27 0.74
CA ARG A 206 7.39 12.83 2.13
C ARG A 206 6.97 11.36 2.17
N PHE A 207 7.59 10.64 3.11
CA PHE A 207 7.33 9.25 3.40
C PHE A 207 6.98 9.12 4.87
N ASP A 208 5.83 8.54 5.16
CA ASP A 208 5.47 8.05 6.48
C ASP A 208 5.48 6.52 6.44
N VAL A 209 6.35 5.91 7.22
CA VAL A 209 6.54 4.45 7.23
C VAL A 209 6.07 3.90 8.56
N TYR A 210 5.30 2.83 8.51
CA TYR A 210 4.69 2.17 9.66
C TYR A 210 5.04 0.68 9.65
N SER A 211 5.20 0.11 10.83
CA SER A 211 5.23 -1.34 11.03
C SER A 211 4.67 -1.69 12.41
N ASP A 212 4.05 -2.86 12.51
CA ASP A 212 3.60 -3.48 13.76
C ASP A 212 4.72 -4.24 14.47
N ASP A 213 5.74 -4.68 13.74
CA ASP A 213 6.72 -5.67 14.21
C ASP A 213 8.14 -5.13 14.40
N PHE A 214 8.48 -3.97 13.82
CA PHE A 214 9.82 -3.40 13.92
C PHE A 214 9.83 -1.87 13.86
N ASP A 215 10.91 -1.26 14.34
CA ASP A 215 11.15 0.18 14.23
C ASP A 215 11.76 0.49 12.84
N PRO A 216 11.02 1.13 11.91
CA PRO A 216 11.48 1.26 10.54
C PRO A 216 12.51 2.38 10.38
N ASP A 217 13.75 2.03 10.05
CA ASP A 217 14.71 3.00 9.56
C ASP A 217 14.40 3.31 8.09
N VAL A 218 14.34 4.61 7.73
CA VAL A 218 13.97 5.04 6.38
C VAL A 218 15.07 5.89 5.78
N TYR A 219 15.50 5.55 4.56
CA TYR A 219 16.48 6.36 3.84
C TYR A 219 16.21 6.41 2.34
N VAL A 220 16.70 7.48 1.71
CA VAL A 220 16.52 7.73 0.28
C VAL A 220 17.87 7.89 -0.39
N ARG A 221 18.06 7.20 -1.51
CA ARG A 221 19.23 7.35 -2.39
C ARG A 221 18.81 7.91 -3.74
N ALA A 222 19.61 8.84 -4.26
CA ALA A 222 19.50 9.23 -5.65
C ALA A 222 20.20 8.19 -6.54
N ALA A 223 19.63 7.87 -7.71
CA ALA A 223 20.15 6.83 -8.60
C ALA A 223 21.66 6.94 -8.87
N PRO A 224 22.39 5.80 -8.98
CA PRO A 224 21.90 4.40 -9.03
C PRO A 224 21.48 3.84 -7.66
N CYS A 225 20.56 2.86 -7.59
CA CYS A 225 20.01 2.35 -6.32
C CYS A 225 21.06 1.94 -5.27
N ALA A 226 21.99 1.05 -5.63
CA ALA A 226 22.90 0.43 -4.64
C ALA A 226 24.08 1.32 -4.23
N SER A 227 24.55 2.18 -5.14
CA SER A 227 25.75 3.01 -4.94
C SER A 227 25.44 4.50 -4.93
N GLY A 228 24.16 4.83 -5.01
CA GLY A 228 23.65 6.18 -5.07
C GLY A 228 23.97 6.96 -3.82
N THR A 229 24.19 8.25 -4.00
CA THR A 229 24.32 9.17 -2.87
C THR A 229 23.04 9.11 -2.05
N GLU A 230 23.19 8.80 -0.77
CA GLU A 230 22.12 8.97 0.21
C GLU A 230 21.85 10.46 0.38
N ILE A 231 20.58 10.83 0.26
CA ILE A 231 20.15 12.23 0.31
C ILE A 231 19.30 12.53 1.55
N ALA A 232 18.79 11.51 2.21
CA ALA A 232 18.07 11.60 3.46
C ALA A 232 18.11 10.25 4.19
N CYS A 233 18.11 10.31 5.52
CA CYS A 233 18.05 9.15 6.40
C CYS A 233 17.42 9.60 7.71
N VAL A 234 16.43 8.86 8.19
CA VAL A 234 15.81 9.06 9.50
C VAL A 234 15.79 7.69 10.17
N ALA A 235 16.44 7.63 11.34
CA ALA A 235 16.36 6.44 12.18
C ALA A 235 14.97 6.39 12.81
N GLY A 236 14.44 5.17 12.95
CA GLY A 236 13.24 4.96 13.73
C GLY A 236 13.44 5.40 15.18
N ASP A 237 12.45 6.14 15.70
CA ASP A 237 12.37 6.44 17.12
C ASP A 237 11.29 5.58 17.75
N GLY A 238 11.68 4.45 18.35
CA GLY A 238 10.79 3.56 19.11
C GLY A 238 9.96 4.31 20.16
N PHE A 239 8.82 4.84 19.75
CA PHE A 239 7.85 5.56 20.59
C PHE A 239 6.46 4.93 20.44
N GLY A 240 6.37 3.63 20.72
CA GLY A 240 5.09 2.97 20.98
C GLY A 240 4.66 3.20 22.43
N ALA A 241 3.91 4.27 22.71
CA ALA A 241 3.13 4.33 23.94
C ALA A 241 2.02 3.26 23.85
N ALA A 242 2.18 2.15 24.59
CA ALA A 242 1.16 1.14 24.89
C ALA A 242 0.08 0.93 23.79
N GLY A 243 0.42 0.23 22.71
CA GLY A 243 -0.57 -0.36 21.79
C GLY A 243 -0.70 0.24 20.39
N PHE A 244 0.27 1.01 19.89
CA PHE A 244 0.23 1.58 18.54
C PHE A 244 1.56 1.35 17.78
N PHE A 245 1.44 1.16 16.46
CA PHE A 245 2.46 0.89 15.45
C PHE A 245 3.76 1.70 15.61
N TYR A 246 4.90 1.10 15.29
CA TYR A 246 6.15 1.85 15.07
C TYR A 246 6.00 2.71 13.81
N SER A 247 6.51 3.93 13.85
CA SER A 247 6.37 4.85 12.72
C SER A 247 7.58 5.75 12.56
N THR A 248 7.91 6.13 11.33
CA THR A 248 8.98 7.08 11.02
C THR A 248 8.60 7.95 9.85
N ARG A 249 8.98 9.23 9.90
CA ARG A 249 8.73 10.19 8.82
C ARG A 249 10.02 10.71 8.21
N LEU A 250 10.12 10.68 6.89
CA LEU A 250 11.22 11.24 6.13
C LEU A 250 10.69 12.24 5.09
N THR A 251 11.28 13.43 5.05
CA THR A 251 11.06 14.39 3.96
C THR A 251 12.37 14.62 3.22
N THR A 252 12.34 14.58 1.89
CA THR A 252 13.53 14.80 1.05
C THR A 252 13.21 15.63 -0.17
N ALA A 253 14.20 16.38 -0.66
CA ALA A 253 14.04 17.20 -1.86
C ALA A 253 14.20 16.34 -3.12
N THR A 254 13.29 16.51 -4.06
CA THR A 254 13.23 15.79 -5.34
C THR A 254 13.35 16.75 -6.52
N THR A 255 13.79 16.21 -7.65
CA THR A 255 13.85 16.90 -8.94
C THR A 255 12.95 16.16 -9.92
N SER A 256 12.16 16.91 -10.68
CA SER A 256 11.21 16.33 -11.63
C SER A 256 11.91 15.38 -12.62
N GLY A 257 11.32 14.19 -12.80
CA GLY A 257 11.79 13.13 -13.69
C GLY A 257 13.03 12.35 -13.21
N ARG A 258 13.66 12.75 -12.10
CA ARG A 258 14.81 12.02 -11.55
C ARG A 258 14.34 10.80 -10.77
N THR A 259 15.01 9.66 -10.96
CA THR A 259 14.74 8.44 -10.18
C THR A 259 15.47 8.46 -8.84
N TYR A 260 14.74 8.07 -7.81
CA TYR A 260 15.19 7.86 -6.44
C TYR A 260 14.75 6.49 -5.95
N TYR A 261 15.35 6.05 -4.84
CA TYR A 261 15.05 4.78 -4.21
C TYR A 261 14.85 5.01 -2.73
N VAL A 262 13.66 4.67 -2.23
CA VAL A 262 13.35 4.69 -0.81
C VAL A 262 13.53 3.28 -0.26
N PHE A 263 14.16 3.21 0.90
CA PHE A 263 14.43 1.99 1.62
C PHE A 263 13.71 2.06 2.95
N ALA A 264 13.00 0.99 3.29
CA ALA A 264 12.45 0.74 4.60
C ALA A 264 13.16 -0.48 5.16
N ASP A 265 13.85 -0.31 6.28
CA ASP A 265 14.69 -1.33 6.88
C ASP A 265 14.19 -1.65 8.29
N GLY A 266 14.06 -2.94 8.59
CA GLY A 266 13.67 -3.43 9.89
C GLY A 266 14.82 -4.13 10.60
N ALA A 267 15.42 -3.44 11.56
CA ALA A 267 16.56 -3.92 12.34
C ALA A 267 16.31 -5.21 13.18
N ALA A 268 15.12 -5.81 13.11
CA ALA A 268 14.70 -6.93 13.95
C ALA A 268 13.85 -8.03 13.27
N GLY A 269 13.76 -8.07 11.94
CA GLY A 269 13.20 -9.21 11.21
C GLY A 269 11.67 -9.36 11.23
N GLY A 270 10.92 -8.26 11.29
CA GLY A 270 9.49 -8.27 11.01
C GLY A 270 9.18 -8.44 9.52
N ASP A 271 7.94 -8.82 9.21
CA ASP A 271 7.57 -9.30 7.87
C ASP A 271 6.67 -8.32 7.08
N SER A 272 6.09 -7.28 7.68
CA SER A 272 5.23 -6.30 6.99
C SER A 272 5.55 -4.84 7.30
N TYR A 273 5.30 -3.98 6.31
CA TYR A 273 5.43 -2.55 6.43
C TYR A 273 4.40 -1.81 5.56
N TRP A 274 4.08 -0.58 5.94
CA TRP A 274 3.25 0.34 5.19
C TRP A 274 3.99 1.66 4.99
N VAL A 275 4.15 2.11 3.75
CA VAL A 275 4.70 3.42 3.38
C VAL A 275 3.60 4.27 2.76
N SER A 276 3.20 5.35 3.42
CA SER A 276 2.46 6.43 2.76
C SER A 276 3.45 7.36 2.07
N PHE A 277 3.24 7.62 0.78
CA PHE A 277 4.10 8.46 -0.06
C PHE A 277 3.31 9.66 -0.61
N GLU A 278 3.72 10.84 -0.16
CA GLU A 278 3.22 12.13 -0.62
C GLU A 278 4.25 12.76 -1.61
N PRO A 279 3.88 12.92 -2.90
CA PRO A 279 4.76 13.38 -3.99
C PRO A 279 5.11 14.88 -4.00
#